data_AF-A0A7J8C1Q5-F1
#
_entry.id   AF-A0A7J8C1Q5-F1
#
_cell.length_a   1.000
_cell.length_b   1.000
_cell.length_c   1.000
_cell.angle_alpha   90.00
_cell.angle_beta   90.00
_cell.angle_gamma   90.00
#
_symmetry.space_group_name_H-M   'P 1'
#
loop_
_entity.id
_entity.type
_entity.pdbx_description
1 polymer ?
#
loop_
_entity_poly.entity_id
_entity_poly.type
_entity_poly.pdbx_seq_one_letter_code
_entity_poly.pdbx_strand_id
1 'polypeptide(L)'
;MQRLSDGRDLVSLGQVGPNLHVLSEDRLLWKRLCQYHFSERQIRKRLILSDKGQLDWKKMYFKLVRCYPRKEQYGDTLQLCKHCHILSWKGTDHPCTANNPESCSVSLSPQDFINLFKF
;
A
#
# COMPACT_ATOMS: atom_id res chain seq x y z
N MET A 1 17.05 -5.86 7.99
CA MET A 1 16.62 -6.84 6.97
C MET A 1 15.30 -6.31 6.39
N GLN A 2 15.33 -5.72 5.20
CA GLN A 2 14.11 -5.17 4.55
C GLN A 2 13.13 -6.34 4.32
N ARG A 3 11.89 -6.19 4.79
CA ARG A 3 10.86 -7.24 4.73
C ARG A 3 10.19 -7.19 3.37
N LEU A 4 10.12 -8.33 2.66
CA LEU A 4 9.32 -8.46 1.45
C LEU A 4 7.84 -8.27 1.81
N SER A 5 7.32 -7.08 1.51
CA SER A 5 5.95 -6.68 1.84
C SER A 5 4.97 -6.85 0.68
N ASP A 6 5.41 -7.34 -0.47
CA ASP A 6 4.53 -7.64 -1.60
C ASP A 6 4.91 -8.98 -2.24
N GLY A 7 3.91 -9.81 -2.50
CA GLY A 7 4.08 -11.08 -3.22
C GLY A 7 4.52 -10.90 -4.67
N ARG A 8 4.31 -9.72 -5.27
CA ARG A 8 4.86 -9.43 -6.61
C ARG A 8 6.38 -9.42 -6.61
N ASP A 9 6.99 -8.78 -5.61
CA ASP A 9 8.45 -8.75 -5.46
C ASP A 9 9.03 -10.16 -5.28
N LEU A 10 8.30 -11.01 -4.54
CA LEU A 10 8.68 -12.40 -4.35
C LEU A 10 8.61 -13.22 -5.65
N VAL A 11 7.61 -12.98 -6.50
CA VAL A 11 7.52 -13.61 -7.82
C VAL A 11 8.66 -13.14 -8.72
N SER A 12 8.93 -11.82 -8.75
CA SER A 12 10.04 -11.26 -9.52
C SER A 12 11.40 -11.79 -9.05
N LEU A 13 11.59 -11.97 -7.74
CA LEU A 13 12.79 -12.59 -7.18
C LEU A 13 13.00 -14.01 -7.72
N GLY A 14 11.94 -14.80 -7.83
CA GLY A 14 12.00 -16.17 -8.36
C GLY A 14 12.40 -16.24 -9.84
N GLN A 15 12.20 -15.16 -10.60
CA GLN A 15 12.57 -15.09 -12.02
C GLN A 15 14.07 -14.82 -12.24
N VAL A 16 14.81 -14.41 -11.19
CA VAL A 16 16.24 -14.05 -11.29
C VAL A 16 17.14 -15.28 -11.40
N GLY A 17 16.77 -16.40 -10.78
CA GLY A 17 17.56 -17.63 -10.84
C GLY A 17 16.99 -18.79 -10.04
N PRO A 18 17.50 -20.02 -10.25
CA PRO A 18 16.90 -21.24 -9.70
C PRO A 18 16.91 -21.31 -8.17
N ASN A 19 17.98 -20.83 -7.53
CA ASN A 19 18.06 -20.80 -6.06
C ASN A 19 17.01 -19.86 -5.46
N LEU A 20 16.73 -18.75 -6.14
CA LEU A 20 15.73 -17.76 -5.73
C LEU A 20 14.31 -18.23 -6.06
N HIS A 21 14.13 -19.01 -7.12
CA HIS A 21 12.87 -19.66 -7.46
C HIS A 21 12.41 -20.63 -6.36
N VAL A 22 13.32 -21.39 -5.75
CA VAL A 22 12.97 -22.26 -4.62
C VAL A 22 12.40 -21.44 -3.45
N LEU A 23 12.97 -20.27 -3.18
CA LEU A 23 12.45 -19.35 -2.16
C LEU A 23 11.10 -18.75 -2.56
N SER A 24 10.87 -18.43 -3.83
CA SER A 24 9.59 -17.89 -4.30
C SER A 24 8.45 -18.91 -4.27
N GLU A 25 8.75 -20.20 -4.22
CA GLU A 25 7.75 -21.27 -4.07
C GLU A 25 7.59 -21.76 -2.61
N ASP A 26 8.30 -21.16 -1.65
CA ASP A 26 8.24 -21.58 -0.24
C ASP A 26 6.84 -21.35 0.37
N ARG A 27 6.21 -22.45 0.79
CA ARG A 27 4.85 -22.45 1.34
C ARG A 27 4.72 -21.62 2.63
N LEU A 28 5.71 -21.68 3.52
CA LEU A 28 5.67 -20.98 4.80
C LEU A 28 5.84 -19.48 4.60
N LEU A 29 6.62 -19.08 3.60
CA LEU A 29 6.79 -17.69 3.21
C LEU A 29 5.45 -17.08 2.76
N TRP A 30 4.73 -17.75 1.85
CA TRP A 30 3.41 -17.31 1.40
C TRP A 30 2.36 -17.32 2.52
N LYS A 31 2.43 -18.30 3.44
CA LYS A 31 1.57 -18.32 4.63
C LYS A 31 1.80 -17.09 5.50
N ARG A 32 3.06 -16.79 5.83
CA ARG A 32 3.42 -15.61 6.63
C ARG A 32 3.01 -14.32 5.93
N LEU A 33 3.17 -14.25 4.61
CA LEU A 33 2.74 -13.10 3.82
C LEU A 33 1.22 -12.90 3.86
N CYS A 34 0.43 -13.97 3.74
CA CYS A 34 -1.02 -13.92 3.93
C CYS A 34 -1.39 -13.40 5.32
N GLN A 35 -0.79 -13.95 6.38
CA GLN A 35 -1.08 -13.57 7.76
C GLN A 35 -0.64 -12.14 8.11
N TYR A 36 0.36 -11.63 7.40
CA TYR A 36 0.81 -10.25 7.54
C TYR A 36 -0.18 -9.24 6.94
N HIS A 37 -0.80 -9.56 5.81
CA HIS A 37 -1.69 -8.62 5.11
C HIS A 37 -3.18 -8.80 5.41
N PHE A 38 -3.61 -9.97 5.85
CA PHE A 38 -5.02 -10.31 5.98
C PHE A 38 -5.31 -10.87 7.36
N SER A 39 -6.46 -10.47 7.91
CA SER A 39 -6.99 -11.07 9.13
C SER A 39 -7.35 -12.54 8.92
N GLU A 40 -7.28 -13.33 9.99
CA GLU A 40 -7.75 -14.73 10.01
C GLU A 40 -9.16 -14.89 9.43
N ARG A 41 -10.06 -13.93 9.69
CA ARG A 41 -11.42 -13.92 9.13
C ARG A 41 -11.45 -13.79 7.61
N GLN A 42 -10.58 -12.97 7.03
CA GLN A 42 -10.45 -12.81 5.57
C GLN A 42 -9.86 -14.07 4.93
N ILE A 43 -8.83 -14.65 5.55
CA ILE A 43 -8.16 -15.87 5.08
C ILE A 43 -9.12 -17.06 5.04
N ARG A 44 -9.86 -17.31 6.13
CA ARG A 44 -10.81 -18.44 6.22
C ARG A 44 -11.95 -18.38 5.18
N LYS A 45 -12.29 -17.18 4.69
CA LYS A 45 -13.32 -17.01 3.65
C LYS A 45 -12.85 -17.35 2.24
N ARG A 46 -11.55 -17.57 2.04
CA ARG A 46 -10.91 -17.73 0.72
C ARG A 46 -9.86 -18.85 0.74
N LEU A 47 -10.19 -19.99 1.34
CA LEU A 47 -9.32 -21.16 1.32
C LEU A 47 -9.27 -21.75 -0.09
N ILE A 48 -8.06 -22.02 -0.58
CA ILE A 48 -7.85 -22.69 -1.86
C ILE A 48 -6.95 -23.89 -1.60
N LEU A 49 -7.40 -25.06 -2.05
CA LEU A 49 -6.62 -26.28 -1.97
C LEU A 49 -5.86 -26.48 -3.29
N SER A 50 -4.65 -26.98 -3.17
CA SER A 50 -3.87 -27.55 -4.28
C SER A 50 -4.40 -28.94 -4.63
N ASP A 51 -3.96 -29.46 -5.77
CA ASP A 51 -4.31 -30.81 -6.24
C ASP A 51 -3.87 -31.91 -5.25
N LYS A 52 -2.92 -31.61 -4.38
CA LYS A 52 -2.43 -32.49 -3.30
C LYS A 52 -3.24 -32.37 -2.00
N GLY A 53 -4.36 -31.65 -2.01
CA GLY A 53 -5.22 -31.41 -0.84
C GLY A 53 -4.63 -30.46 0.22
N GLN A 54 -3.49 -29.82 -0.06
CA GLN A 54 -2.88 -28.84 0.84
C GLN A 54 -3.29 -27.41 0.48
N LEU A 55 -3.31 -26.49 1.45
CA LEU A 55 -3.58 -25.08 1.19
C LEU A 55 -2.55 -24.46 0.23
N ASP A 56 -3.03 -23.88 -0.86
CA ASP A 56 -2.24 -23.15 -1.85
C ASP A 56 -2.13 -21.67 -1.45
N TRP A 57 -1.20 -21.40 -0.53
CA TRP A 57 -1.01 -20.06 0.05
C TRP A 57 -0.66 -18.99 -0.99
N LYS A 58 0.04 -19.37 -2.07
CA LYS A 58 0.40 -18.46 -3.16
C LYS A 58 -0.84 -18.02 -3.95
N LYS A 59 -1.69 -18.97 -4.38
CA LYS A 59 -2.97 -18.63 -5.03
C LYS A 59 -3.90 -17.87 -4.08
N MET A 60 -3.95 -18.27 -2.81
CA MET A 60 -4.74 -17.58 -1.79
C MET A 60 -4.31 -16.12 -1.64
N TYR A 61 -3.00 -15.84 -1.58
CA TYR A 61 -2.48 -14.47 -1.47
C TYR A 61 -3.02 -13.58 -2.59
N PHE A 62 -2.85 -13.97 -3.85
CA PHE A 62 -3.31 -13.16 -4.98
C PHE A 62 -4.83 -13.02 -5.04
N LYS A 63 -5.59 -14.04 -4.61
CA LYS A 63 -7.06 -13.94 -4.49
C LYS A 63 -7.45 -12.94 -3.39
N LEU A 64 -6.78 -12.98 -2.24
CA LEU A 64 -7.03 -12.09 -1.11
C LEU A 64 -6.68 -10.64 -1.46
N VAL A 65 -5.56 -10.39 -2.12
CA VAL A 65 -5.18 -9.03 -2.62
C VAL A 65 -6.28 -8.44 -3.50
N ARG A 66 -6.89 -9.25 -4.38
CA ARG A 66 -7.99 -8.81 -5.24
C ARG A 66 -9.30 -8.56 -4.48
N CYS A 67 -9.60 -9.38 -3.47
CA CYS A 67 -10.84 -9.25 -2.67
C CYS A 67 -10.75 -8.17 -1.59
N TYR A 68 -9.54 -7.88 -1.12
CA TYR A 68 -9.24 -6.94 -0.05
C TYR A 68 -8.10 -6.04 -0.54
N PRO A 69 -8.38 -5.19 -1.54
CA PRO A 69 -7.38 -4.24 -2.03
C PRO A 69 -6.88 -3.41 -0.85
N ARG A 70 -5.59 -3.12 -0.84
CA ARG A 70 -5.01 -2.22 0.18
C ARG A 70 -5.78 -0.92 0.09
N LYS A 71 -6.25 -0.42 1.23
CA LYS A 71 -6.65 0.99 1.30
C LYS A 71 -5.41 1.80 0.92
N GLU A 72 -5.55 2.71 -0.02
CA GLU A 72 -4.50 3.69 -0.29
C GLU A 72 -4.17 4.38 1.04
N GLN A 73 -2.95 4.17 1.51
CA GLN A 73 -2.42 4.95 2.62
C GLN A 73 -1.86 6.21 1.99
N TYR A 74 -2.65 7.27 2.01
CA TYR A 74 -2.11 8.59 1.76
C TYR A 74 -1.17 8.94 2.91
N GLY A 75 -0.15 9.74 2.61
CA GLY A 75 0.60 10.43 3.66
C GLY A 75 -0.30 11.41 4.43
N ASP A 76 0.30 12.26 5.24
CA ASP A 76 -0.46 13.31 5.92
C ASP A 76 -1.24 14.19 4.93
N THR A 77 -2.29 14.85 5.42
CA THR A 77 -3.12 15.70 4.56
C THR A 77 -2.33 16.90 4.08
N LEU A 78 -2.24 17.12 2.76
CA LEU A 78 -1.69 18.36 2.20
C LEU A 78 -2.67 19.52 2.41
N GLN A 79 -2.13 20.70 2.68
CA GLN A 79 -2.87 21.94 2.76
C GLN A 79 -2.30 22.95 1.77
N LEU A 80 -3.19 23.61 1.04
CA LEU A 80 -2.86 24.74 0.19
C LEU A 80 -3.28 26.03 0.89
N CYS A 81 -2.33 26.94 1.06
CA CYS A 81 -2.64 28.28 1.54
C CYS A 81 -3.16 29.15 0.39
N LYS A 82 -4.39 29.64 0.50
CA LYS A 82 -5.00 30.53 -0.51
C LYS A 82 -4.37 31.93 -0.56
N HIS A 83 -3.55 32.29 0.44
CA HIS A 83 -2.88 33.59 0.51
C HIS A 83 -1.54 33.57 -0.24
N CYS A 84 -0.66 32.61 0.09
CA CYS A 84 0.68 32.54 -0.50
C CYS A 84 0.84 31.45 -1.58
N HIS A 85 -0.20 30.63 -1.80
CA HIS A 85 -0.22 29.55 -2.80
C HIS A 85 0.85 28.46 -2.55
N ILE A 86 1.32 28.34 -1.30
CA ILE A 86 2.27 27.31 -0.88
C ILE A 86 1.51 26.05 -0.44
N LEU A 87 2.04 24.90 -0.84
CA LEU A 87 1.64 23.58 -0.35
C LEU A 87 2.49 23.19 0.86
N SER A 88 1.83 22.74 1.92
CA SER A 88 2.47 22.24 3.14
C SER A 88 1.73 21.01 3.67
N TRP A 89 2.40 20.19 4.46
CA TRP A 89 1.73 19.10 5.17
C TRP A 89 0.97 19.67 6.37
N LYS A 90 -0.20 19.12 6.68
CA LYS A 90 -0.97 19.56 7.85
C LYS A 90 -0.12 19.44 9.11
N GLY A 91 0.02 20.54 9.85
CA GLY A 91 0.85 20.61 11.06
C GLY A 91 2.32 20.95 10.80
N THR A 92 2.70 21.24 9.55
CA THR A 92 3.99 21.87 9.23
C THR A 92 3.78 23.36 8.97
N ASP A 93 4.70 24.18 9.48
CA ASP A 93 4.66 25.62 9.24
C ASP A 93 5.04 25.95 7.80
N HIS A 94 4.49 27.04 7.30
CA HIS A 94 4.90 27.65 6.04
C HIS A 94 5.03 29.17 6.23
N PRO A 95 5.92 29.85 5.48
CA PRO A 95 6.23 31.27 5.69
C PRO A 95 5.12 32.18 5.12
N CYS A 96 3.92 32.10 5.69
CA CYS A 96 2.80 32.95 5.33
C CYS A 96 2.88 34.30 6.05
N THR A 97 2.64 35.38 5.31
CA THR A 97 2.57 36.74 5.88
C THR A 97 1.15 37.16 6.28
N ALA A 98 0.17 36.27 6.17
CA ALA A 98 -1.20 36.56 6.60
C ALA A 98 -1.28 36.69 8.13
N ASN A 99 -2.13 37.60 8.62
CA ASN A 99 -2.37 37.79 10.05
C ASN A 99 -2.90 36.52 10.75
N ASN A 100 -3.56 35.62 10.01
CA ASN A 100 -3.98 34.31 10.48
C ASN A 100 -3.71 33.25 9.39
N PRO A 101 -2.51 32.61 9.40
CA PRO A 101 -2.12 31.64 8.39
C PRO A 101 -3.00 30.39 8.33
N GLU A 102 -3.52 29.95 9.46
CA GLU A 102 -4.34 28.73 9.55
C GLU A 102 -5.71 28.92 8.88
N SER A 103 -6.31 30.10 9.01
CA SER A 103 -7.62 30.39 8.38
C SER A 103 -7.56 30.50 6.86
N CYS A 104 -6.35 30.66 6.29
CA CYS A 104 -6.14 30.79 4.85
C CYS A 104 -5.92 29.43 4.16
N SER A 105 -5.83 28.33 4.93
CA SER A 105 -5.42 27.03 4.42
C SER A 105 -6.61 26.10 4.17
N VAL A 106 -6.57 25.37 3.05
CA VAL A 106 -7.57 24.34 2.69
C VAL A 106 -6.87 23.00 2.48
N SER A 107 -7.43 21.96 3.09
CA SER A 107 -6.99 20.59 2.86
C SER A 107 -7.28 20.16 1.43
N LEU A 108 -6.34 19.45 0.81
CA LEU A 108 -6.49 18.91 -0.53
C LEU A 108 -6.73 17.40 -0.51
N SER A 109 -7.66 16.94 -1.33
CA SER A 109 -7.70 15.53 -1.70
C SER A 109 -6.57 15.23 -2.71
N PRO A 110 -6.18 13.95 -2.87
CA PRO A 110 -5.22 13.55 -3.90
C PRO A 110 -5.63 13.99 -5.31
N GLN A 111 -6.93 13.98 -5.62
CA GLN A 111 -7.43 14.42 -6.92
C GLN A 111 -7.32 15.94 -7.08
N ASP A 112 -7.59 16.72 -6.03
CA ASP A 112 -7.41 18.17 -6.05
C ASP A 112 -5.95 18.55 -6.28
N PHE A 113 -5.02 17.85 -5.61
CA PHE A 113 -3.59 18.04 -5.83
C PHE A 113 -3.20 17.79 -7.29
N ILE A 114 -3.67 16.69 -7.90
CA ILE A 114 -3.41 16.40 -9.31
C ILE A 114 -3.97 17.51 -10.22
N ASN A 115 -5.16 18.03 -9.88
CA ASN A 115 -5.82 19.07 -10.67
C ASN A 115 -5.06 20.41 -10.65
N LEU A 116 -4.18 20.66 -9.67
CA LEU A 116 -3.32 21.85 -9.66
C LEU A 116 -2.34 21.91 -10.84
N PHE A 117 -2.01 20.77 -11.45
CA PHE A 117 -1.05 20.66 -12.56
C PHE A 117 -1.72 20.43 -13.92
N LYS A 118 -3.05 20.34 -13.95
CA LYS A 118 -3.80 20.23 -15.19
C LYS A 118 -4.02 21.63 -15.73
N PHE A 119 -3.14 22.04 -16.65
CA PHE A 119 -3.26 23.26 -17.44
C PHE A 119 -4.07 22.99 -18.71
#